data_AF-A0A3D4VT04-F1
#
_entry.id   AF-A0A3D4VT04-F1
#
_cell.length_a   1.000
_cell.length_b   1.000
_cell.length_c   1.000
_cell.angle_alpha   90.00
_cell.angle_beta   90.00
_cell.angle_gamma   90.00
#
_symmetry.space_group_name_H-M   'P 1'
#
loop_
_entity.id
_entity.type
_entity.pdbx_description
1 polymer ?
#
loop_
_entity_poly.entity_id
_entity_poly.type
_entity_poly.pdbx_seq_one_letter_code
_entity_poly.pdbx_strand_id
1 'polypeptide(L)'
;MYKFYMDNLLLPIAPSKFTLKVCNSNKTMELIKGGEINFLRSQGLSELSFEFIIPQVQYPFAQYPDGFQTANIYIDKLKALKVNKKPFKFNIFRTMPGGKMLFDYAVNVSLEAYTLTEDAGDGFDIVAAVTLKTYEEHSTIAYQNKTTALGGTAIKAESGRAGNKEIATYTVKKGDNLWTICKTQLGNGSKFGEVAKLNGITNPKLIYPGQVIKFAK
;
A
#
# COMPACT_ATOMS: atom_id res chain seq x y z
N MET A 1 31.42 15.59 12.04
CA MET A 1 31.38 15.64 10.57
C MET A 1 29.99 15.28 10.09
N TYR A 2 29.50 15.87 9.00
CA TYR A 2 28.21 15.54 8.41
C TYR A 2 28.43 15.06 6.98
N LYS A 3 27.93 13.87 6.64
CA LYS A 3 28.15 13.19 5.35
C LYS A 3 26.84 12.66 4.80
N PHE A 4 26.68 12.81 3.50
CA PHE A 4 25.54 12.31 2.75
C PHE A 4 26.06 11.49 1.58
N TYR A 5 25.58 10.27 1.45
CA TYR A 5 25.90 9.40 0.33
C TYR A 5 24.64 9.14 -0.47
N MET A 6 24.74 9.38 -1.77
CA MET A 6 23.79 8.92 -2.77
C MET A 6 24.41 7.74 -3.50
N ASP A 7 23.97 6.54 -3.16
CA ASP A 7 24.61 5.29 -3.56
C ASP A 7 26.06 5.28 -3.03
N ASN A 8 27.06 5.17 -3.90
CA ASN A 8 28.47 5.26 -3.52
C ASN A 8 29.06 6.68 -3.63
N LEU A 9 28.26 7.68 -4.04
CA LEU A 9 28.74 9.05 -4.25
C LEU A 9 28.55 9.90 -2.99
N LEU A 10 29.66 10.37 -2.42
CA LEU A 10 29.66 11.36 -1.33
C LEU A 10 29.33 12.75 -1.88
N LEU A 11 28.37 13.44 -1.27
CA LEU A 11 28.09 14.84 -1.58
C LEU A 11 29.25 15.72 -1.06
N PRO A 12 29.83 16.59 -1.90
CA PRO A 12 31.06 17.32 -1.58
C PRO A 12 30.81 18.37 -0.50
N ILE A 13 29.67 19.06 -0.59
CA ILE A 13 29.19 19.98 0.44
C ILE A 13 27.87 19.42 0.94
N ALA A 14 27.85 19.03 2.22
CA ALA A 14 26.66 18.46 2.83
C ALA A 14 25.53 19.50 2.90
N PRO A 15 24.26 19.09 2.72
CA PRO A 15 23.09 19.94 2.96
C PRO A 15 23.12 20.63 4.32
N SER A 16 22.70 21.89 4.35
CA SER A 16 22.43 22.61 5.61
C SER A 16 21.21 22.03 6.35
N LYS A 17 20.26 21.46 5.60
CA LYS A 17 19.02 20.87 6.09
C LYS A 17 18.67 19.60 5.33
N PHE A 18 18.11 18.64 6.06
CA PHE A 18 17.48 17.43 5.52
C PHE A 18 16.08 17.30 6.13
N THR A 19 15.09 16.99 5.30
CA THR A 19 13.69 16.79 5.74
C THR A 19 13.24 15.38 5.39
N LEU A 20 12.78 14.63 6.40
CA LEU A 20 12.09 13.35 6.24
C LEU A 20 10.61 13.55 6.60
N LYS A 21 9.72 13.32 5.64
CA LYS A 21 8.28 13.35 5.83
C LYS A 21 7.75 11.92 5.79
N VAL A 22 7.31 11.43 6.93
CA VAL A 22 6.67 10.12 7.05
C VAL A 22 5.23 10.24 6.59
N CYS A 23 4.90 9.62 5.46
CA CYS A 23 3.56 9.68 4.89
C CYS A 23 2.68 8.54 5.43
N ASN A 24 1.35 8.71 5.40
CA ASN A 24 0.39 7.65 5.67
C ASN A 24 -0.49 7.41 4.44
N SER A 25 -1.12 6.24 4.36
CA SER A 25 -2.04 5.89 3.28
C SER A 25 -3.50 5.99 3.70
N ASN A 26 -3.81 6.77 4.75
CA ASN A 26 -5.15 6.81 5.33
C ASN A 26 -6.17 7.33 4.31
N LYS A 27 -7.43 6.88 4.44
CA LYS A 27 -8.52 7.32 3.58
C LYS A 27 -9.61 7.97 4.41
N THR A 28 -9.85 9.23 4.17
CA THR A 28 -10.99 9.96 4.74
C THR A 28 -12.25 9.75 3.92
N MET A 29 -13.41 9.63 4.59
CA MET A 29 -14.73 9.65 3.95
C MET A 29 -15.69 10.54 4.74
N GLU A 30 -16.47 11.34 4.02
CA GLU A 30 -17.61 12.06 4.57
C GLU A 30 -18.85 11.16 4.62
N LEU A 31 -19.57 11.24 5.73
CA LEU A 31 -20.84 10.57 5.96
C LEU A 31 -21.97 11.44 5.45
N ILE A 32 -23.06 10.80 5.03
CA ILE A 32 -24.29 11.47 4.54
C ILE A 32 -24.85 12.48 5.57
N LYS A 33 -24.57 12.30 6.87
CA LYS A 33 -25.00 13.20 7.95
C LYS A 33 -23.97 14.32 8.29
N GLY A 34 -22.93 14.51 7.48
CA GLY A 34 -21.92 15.56 7.67
C GLY A 34 -20.83 15.25 8.69
N GLY A 35 -20.68 13.98 9.11
CA GLY A 35 -19.54 13.54 9.92
C GLY A 35 -18.39 12.99 9.05
N GLU A 36 -17.17 12.96 9.57
CA GLU A 36 -16.00 12.43 8.87
C GLU A 36 -15.50 11.15 9.54
N ILE A 37 -15.16 10.12 8.75
CA ILE A 37 -14.46 8.93 9.23
C ILE A 37 -13.09 8.86 8.56
N ASN A 38 -12.05 8.66 9.37
CA ASN A 38 -10.70 8.40 8.90
C ASN A 38 -10.38 6.90 8.97
N PHE A 39 -10.27 6.24 7.83
CA PHE A 39 -9.82 4.86 7.73
C PHE A 39 -8.29 4.80 7.81
N LEU A 40 -7.79 4.35 8.96
CA LEU A 40 -6.37 4.12 9.16
C LEU A 40 -5.89 2.97 8.27
N ARG A 41 -4.86 3.24 7.47
CA ARG A 41 -4.19 2.25 6.61
C ARG A 41 -2.73 2.14 7.01
N SER A 42 -1.99 1.29 6.29
CA SER A 42 -0.54 1.22 6.43
C SER A 42 0.12 2.58 6.18
N GLN A 43 1.32 2.72 6.73
CA GLN A 43 2.20 3.85 6.42
C GLN A 43 2.39 3.95 4.89
N GLY A 44 2.42 5.17 4.39
CA GLY A 44 2.79 5.45 3.00
C GLY A 44 4.31 5.54 2.86
N LEU A 45 4.79 5.52 1.62
CA LEU A 45 6.22 5.73 1.36
C LEU A 45 6.62 7.15 1.80
N SER A 46 7.69 7.24 2.59
CA SER A 46 8.18 8.51 3.12
C SER A 46 8.88 9.31 2.02
N GLU A 47 8.77 10.64 2.11
CA GLU A 47 9.42 11.58 1.22
C GLU A 47 10.64 12.20 1.91
N LEU A 48 11.76 12.29 1.18
CA LEU A 48 13.02 12.84 1.66
C LEU A 48 13.40 14.03 0.76
N SER A 49 13.65 15.20 1.34
CA SER A 49 14.03 16.41 0.58
C SER A 49 15.24 17.11 1.20
N PHE A 50 16.18 17.52 0.36
CA PHE A 50 17.38 18.25 0.76
C PHE A 50 17.96 19.03 -0.44
N GLU A 51 18.83 19.99 -0.12
CA GLU A 51 19.56 20.78 -1.10
C GLU A 51 21.05 20.66 -0.81
N PHE A 52 21.86 20.45 -1.84
CA PHE A 52 23.31 20.41 -1.71
C PHE A 52 23.98 21.24 -2.80
N ILE A 53 25.20 21.70 -2.50
CA ILE A 53 26.00 22.50 -3.42
C ILE A 53 26.95 21.58 -4.17
N ILE A 54 26.95 21.71 -5.49
CA ILE A 54 27.91 21.09 -6.40
C ILE A 54 28.98 22.15 -6.71
N PRO A 55 30.18 22.03 -6.12
CA PRO A 55 31.21 23.03 -6.30
C PRO A 55 31.79 22.97 -7.71
N GLN A 56 31.98 24.13 -8.34
CA GLN A 56 32.72 24.26 -9.59
C GLN A 56 34.21 24.55 -9.39
N VAL A 57 34.58 24.96 -8.17
CA VAL A 57 35.97 25.17 -7.75
C VAL A 57 36.28 24.41 -6.46
N GLN A 58 37.54 24.12 -6.20
CA GLN A 58 37.94 23.35 -5.03
C GLN A 58 37.90 24.20 -3.75
N TYR A 59 36.95 23.90 -2.86
CA TYR A 59 36.87 24.53 -1.53
C TYR A 59 37.56 23.74 -0.41
N PRO A 60 38.31 24.38 0.51
CA PRO A 60 38.95 23.71 1.64
C PRO A 60 37.99 23.03 2.63
N PHE A 61 36.74 23.53 2.74
CA PHE A 61 35.74 23.01 3.68
C PHE A 61 34.91 21.84 3.11
N ALA A 62 35.02 21.59 1.81
CA ALA A 62 34.30 20.52 1.13
C ALA A 62 35.04 19.18 1.23
N GLN A 63 34.32 18.09 0.99
CA GLN A 63 34.82 16.73 1.13
C GLN A 63 35.09 16.09 -0.22
N TYR A 64 36.31 15.60 -0.40
CA TYR A 64 36.80 15.03 -1.65
C TYR A 64 37.59 13.74 -1.38
N PRO A 65 36.91 12.61 -1.08
CA PRO A 65 37.57 11.36 -0.70
C PRO A 65 38.50 10.86 -1.82
N ASP A 66 38.11 11.07 -3.07
CA ASP A 66 38.83 10.66 -4.28
C ASP A 66 39.38 11.88 -5.06
N GLY A 67 39.68 12.98 -4.36
CA GLY A 67 40.08 14.25 -4.99
C GLY A 67 38.92 15.06 -5.55
N PHE A 68 39.21 16.29 -6.00
CA PHE A 68 38.20 17.21 -6.52
C PHE A 68 37.54 16.62 -7.77
N GLN A 69 36.21 16.55 -7.76
CA GLN A 69 35.40 16.03 -8.86
C GLN A 69 34.67 17.18 -9.54
N THR A 70 34.59 17.12 -10.87
CA THR A 70 33.87 18.13 -11.66
C THR A 70 32.36 18.02 -11.47
N ALA A 71 31.64 19.14 -11.67
CA ALA A 71 30.18 19.19 -11.52
C ALA A 71 29.44 18.12 -12.35
N ASN A 72 29.96 17.78 -13.53
CA ASN A 72 29.39 16.78 -14.42
C ASN A 72 29.23 15.40 -13.75
N ILE A 73 30.16 15.00 -12.88
CA ILE A 73 30.08 13.71 -12.17
C ILE A 73 28.79 13.62 -11.33
N TYR A 74 28.45 14.70 -10.62
CA TYR A 74 27.27 14.78 -9.77
C TYR A 74 25.99 14.88 -10.60
N ILE A 75 26.01 15.74 -11.62
CA ILE A 75 24.87 15.94 -12.53
C ILE A 75 24.54 14.64 -13.28
N ASP A 76 25.55 13.95 -13.81
CA ASP A 76 25.36 12.71 -14.55
C ASP A 76 24.94 11.56 -13.62
N LYS A 77 25.38 11.55 -12.34
CA LYS A 77 24.82 10.63 -11.35
C LYS A 77 23.33 10.87 -11.14
N LEU A 78 22.87 12.11 -10.98
CA LEU A 78 21.44 12.43 -10.84
C LEU A 78 20.64 12.00 -12.08
N LYS A 79 21.15 12.30 -13.28
CA LYS A 79 20.55 11.83 -14.54
C LYS A 79 20.48 10.30 -14.58
N ALA A 80 21.57 9.61 -14.28
CA ALA A 80 21.63 8.15 -14.32
C ALA A 80 20.65 7.52 -13.32
N LEU A 81 20.55 8.05 -12.10
CA LEU A 81 19.58 7.59 -11.10
C LEU A 81 18.13 7.74 -11.60
N LYS A 82 17.83 8.81 -12.37
CA LYS A 82 16.50 9.01 -12.95
C LYS A 82 16.23 8.08 -14.14
N VAL A 83 17.21 7.89 -15.01
CA VAL A 83 17.08 7.09 -16.25
C VAL A 83 17.05 5.59 -15.96
N ASN A 84 17.88 5.11 -15.04
CA ASN A 84 18.03 3.68 -14.77
C ASN A 84 16.82 3.06 -14.07
N LYS A 85 15.95 3.87 -13.46
CA LYS A 85 14.73 3.42 -12.76
C LYS A 85 14.99 2.33 -11.71
N LYS A 86 16.14 2.40 -11.05
CA LYS A 86 16.53 1.46 -9.99
C LYS A 86 16.57 2.18 -8.65
N PRO A 87 16.16 1.51 -7.56
CA PRO A 87 16.40 2.03 -6.23
C PRO A 87 17.90 2.07 -5.92
N PHE A 88 18.28 2.96 -5.02
CA PHE A 88 19.65 3.09 -4.54
C PHE A 88 19.67 3.36 -3.03
N LYS A 89 20.82 3.13 -2.40
CA LYS A 89 21.00 3.40 -0.97
C LYS A 89 21.26 4.87 -0.74
N PHE A 90 20.58 5.45 0.24
CA PHE A 90 20.85 6.80 0.71
C PHE A 90 21.24 6.75 2.18
N ASN A 91 22.43 7.29 2.48
CA ASN A 91 23.01 7.20 3.82
C ASN A 91 23.36 8.59 4.33
N ILE A 92 23.07 8.84 5.60
CA ILE A 92 23.39 10.07 6.30
C ILE A 92 24.16 9.69 7.57
N PHE A 93 25.33 10.29 7.74
CA PHE A 93 26.15 10.14 8.95
C PHE A 93 26.44 11.51 9.53
N ARG A 94 26.12 11.71 10.80
CA ARG A 94 26.50 12.89 11.57
C ARG A 94 27.28 12.46 12.80
N THR A 95 28.47 13.01 12.96
CA THR A 95 29.35 12.77 14.11
C THR A 95 29.74 14.10 14.77
N MET A 96 30.02 14.08 16.07
CA MET A 96 30.67 15.21 16.75
C MET A 96 32.16 15.31 16.39
N PRO A 97 32.78 16.50 16.57
CA PRO A 97 34.23 16.57 16.76
C PRO A 97 34.63 15.61 17.89
N GLY A 98 35.57 14.69 17.63
CA GLY A 98 35.91 13.59 18.55
C GLY A 98 35.28 12.23 18.21
N GLY A 99 34.49 12.13 17.13
CA GLY A 99 34.11 10.85 16.52
C GLY A 99 32.84 10.19 17.05
N LYS A 100 32.24 10.70 18.13
CA LYS A 100 30.94 10.19 18.63
C LYS A 100 29.84 10.36 17.57
N MET A 101 29.17 9.26 17.21
CA MET A 101 28.03 9.26 16.30
C MET A 101 26.84 9.97 16.93
N LEU A 102 26.22 10.90 16.19
CA LEU A 102 24.99 11.61 16.54
C LEU A 102 23.79 11.11 15.73
N PHE A 103 24.01 10.78 14.47
CA PHE A 103 22.96 10.36 13.56
C PHE A 103 23.53 9.38 12.54
N ASP A 104 22.87 8.25 12.40
CA ASP A 104 23.16 7.23 11.40
C ASP A 104 21.83 6.77 10.82
N TYR A 105 21.62 7.06 9.53
CA TYR A 105 20.39 6.76 8.83
C TYR A 105 20.71 6.20 7.46
N ALA A 106 20.16 5.03 7.15
CA ALA A 106 20.32 4.37 5.87
C ALA A 106 18.99 3.81 5.40
N VAL A 107 18.64 4.09 4.13
CA VAL A 107 17.37 3.66 3.54
C VAL A 107 17.50 3.46 2.03
N ASN A 108 16.72 2.53 1.47
CA ASN A 108 16.60 2.39 0.02
C ASN A 108 15.58 3.39 -0.50
N VAL A 109 15.91 4.09 -1.58
CA VAL A 109 15.10 5.18 -2.14
C VAL A 109 15.11 5.18 -3.67
N SER A 110 14.10 5.81 -4.25
CA SER A 110 14.07 6.24 -5.65
C SER A 110 14.21 7.76 -5.75
N LEU A 111 14.75 8.23 -6.88
CA LEU A 111 14.84 9.65 -7.20
C LEU A 111 13.52 10.14 -7.84
N GLU A 112 12.76 10.97 -7.13
CA GLU A 112 11.47 11.49 -7.58
C GLU A 112 11.65 12.76 -8.42
N ALA A 113 12.45 13.69 -7.95
CA ALA A 113 12.73 14.94 -8.68
C ALA A 113 14.10 15.48 -8.29
N TYR A 114 14.70 16.23 -9.21
CA TYR A 114 15.79 17.14 -8.88
C TYR A 114 15.68 18.40 -9.71
N THR A 115 16.15 19.52 -9.16
CA THR A 115 16.32 20.79 -9.87
C THR A 115 17.75 21.26 -9.69
N LEU A 116 18.33 21.81 -10.76
CA LEU A 116 19.66 22.41 -10.75
C LEU A 116 19.48 23.91 -10.95
N THR A 117 19.99 24.70 -10.02
CA THR A 117 19.98 26.16 -10.07
C THR A 117 21.42 26.64 -10.20
N GLU A 118 21.69 27.40 -11.25
CA GLU A 118 22.93 28.16 -11.43
C GLU A 118 22.51 29.63 -11.49
N ASP A 119 23.07 30.42 -10.58
CA ASP A 119 22.77 31.84 -10.45
C ASP A 119 24.09 32.59 -10.36
N ALA A 120 24.38 33.38 -11.40
CA ALA A 120 25.59 34.18 -11.50
C ALA A 120 25.73 35.20 -10.34
N GLY A 121 24.64 35.56 -9.66
CA GLY A 121 24.64 36.42 -8.48
C GLY A 121 25.03 35.71 -7.18
N ASP A 122 24.88 34.38 -7.11
CA ASP A 122 25.13 33.56 -5.92
C ASP A 122 26.43 32.73 -6.02
N GLY A 123 27.32 33.13 -6.93
CA GLY A 123 28.66 32.57 -7.08
C GLY A 123 28.80 31.69 -8.32
N PHE A 124 29.72 30.72 -8.27
CA PHE A 124 30.06 29.86 -9.41
C PHE A 124 29.43 28.46 -9.33
N ASP A 125 28.80 28.14 -8.19
CA ASP A 125 28.41 26.78 -7.86
C ASP A 125 26.96 26.49 -8.22
N ILE A 126 26.66 25.21 -8.41
CA ILE A 126 25.31 24.77 -8.76
C ILE A 126 24.62 24.27 -7.49
N VAL A 127 23.43 24.77 -7.21
CA VAL A 127 22.58 24.25 -6.14
C VAL A 127 21.67 23.17 -6.70
N ALA A 128 21.74 21.97 -6.13
CA ALA A 128 20.90 20.85 -6.50
C ALA A 128 19.86 20.57 -5.40
N ALA A 129 18.59 20.82 -5.69
CA ALA A 129 17.49 20.41 -4.82
C ALA A 129 17.01 19.03 -5.23
N VAL A 130 16.95 18.10 -4.29
CA VAL A 130 16.66 16.68 -4.54
C VAL A 130 15.48 16.24 -3.69
N THR A 131 14.53 15.54 -4.33
CA THR A 131 13.43 14.85 -3.67
C THR A 131 13.50 13.36 -3.97
N LEU A 132 13.56 12.56 -2.91
CA LEU A 132 13.59 11.10 -2.94
C LEU A 132 12.34 10.54 -2.28
N LYS A 133 12.05 9.28 -2.57
CA LYS A 133 10.98 8.53 -1.92
C LYS A 133 11.50 7.18 -1.48
N THR A 134 11.08 6.73 -0.30
CA THR A 134 11.49 5.41 0.18
C THR A 134 10.99 4.34 -0.76
N TYR A 135 11.86 3.36 -1.04
CA TYR A 135 11.55 2.23 -1.89
C TYR A 135 11.44 0.97 -1.04
N GLU A 136 10.27 0.33 -1.12
CA GLU A 136 10.02 -0.99 -0.54
C GLU A 136 9.81 -1.98 -1.68
N GLU A 137 10.54 -3.09 -1.64
CA GLU A 137 10.37 -4.16 -2.62
C GLU A 137 9.12 -4.96 -2.26
N HIS A 138 8.09 -4.86 -3.11
CA HIS A 138 6.91 -5.70 -2.98
C HIS A 138 7.10 -6.95 -3.84
N SER A 139 7.33 -8.09 -3.20
CA SER A 139 7.16 -9.37 -3.88
C SER A 139 5.66 -9.59 -4.14
N THR A 140 5.30 -9.80 -5.39
CA THR A 140 3.98 -10.38 -5.69
C THR A 140 4.05 -11.83 -5.28
N ILE A 141 3.42 -12.18 -4.16
CA ILE A 141 3.01 -13.57 -3.97
C ILE A 141 1.94 -13.81 -5.04
N ALA A 142 2.29 -14.53 -6.10
CA ALA A 142 1.29 -15.10 -6.98
C ALA A 142 0.43 -16.01 -6.11
N TYR A 143 -0.77 -15.55 -5.74
CA TYR A 143 -1.74 -16.39 -5.08
C TYR A 143 -2.10 -17.48 -6.09
N GLN A 144 -1.46 -18.64 -5.98
CA GLN A 144 -1.94 -19.84 -6.64
C GLN A 144 -3.27 -20.12 -5.98
N ASN A 145 -4.36 -19.69 -6.62
CA ASN A 145 -5.68 -20.24 -6.35
C ASN A 145 -5.50 -21.75 -6.55
N LYS A 146 -5.28 -22.48 -5.46
CA LYS A 146 -5.28 -23.93 -5.46
C LYS A 146 -6.73 -24.30 -5.76
N THR A 147 -7.02 -24.36 -7.05
CA THR A 147 -8.26 -24.89 -7.58
C THR A 147 -8.18 -26.36 -7.20
N THR A 148 -8.79 -26.70 -6.07
CA THR A 148 -9.10 -28.08 -5.77
C THR A 148 -9.98 -28.54 -6.92
N ALA A 149 -9.39 -29.25 -7.88
CA ALA A 149 -10.11 -29.87 -8.97
C ALA A 149 -11.02 -30.94 -8.36
N LEU A 150 -12.19 -30.52 -7.89
CA LEU A 150 -13.36 -31.39 -7.85
C LEU A 150 -13.72 -31.58 -9.31
N GLY A 151 -13.49 -32.80 -9.80
CA GLY A 151 -13.83 -33.22 -11.16
C GLY A 151 -15.26 -32.85 -11.49
N GLY A 152 -15.43 -31.74 -12.19
CA GLY A 152 -16.67 -31.26 -12.73
C GLY A 152 -16.55 -31.30 -14.25
N THR A 153 -17.17 -32.31 -14.84
CA THR A 153 -17.43 -32.44 -16.27
C THR A 153 -17.87 -31.10 -16.86
N ALA A 154 -17.26 -30.72 -17.98
CA ALA A 154 -17.58 -29.50 -18.71
C ALA A 154 -19.08 -29.44 -19.06
N ILE A 155 -19.80 -28.45 -18.52
CA ILE A 155 -21.15 -28.12 -19.00
C ILE A 155 -21.05 -26.89 -19.89
N LYS A 156 -21.57 -27.05 -21.12
CA LYS A 156 -21.73 -26.03 -22.15
C LYS A 156 -22.42 -24.78 -21.59
N ALA A 157 -22.02 -23.64 -22.14
CA ALA A 157 -22.60 -22.33 -21.86
C ALA A 157 -24.09 -22.31 -22.18
N GLU A 158 -24.90 -21.90 -21.20
CA GLU A 158 -26.23 -21.37 -21.42
C GLU A 158 -26.33 -19.95 -20.86
N SER A 159 -26.81 -19.07 -21.74
CA SER A 159 -27.15 -17.67 -21.52
C SER A 159 -28.30 -17.52 -20.52
N GLY A 160 -28.21 -16.55 -19.59
CA GLY A 160 -29.38 -16.08 -18.86
C GLY A 160 -29.08 -15.45 -17.50
N ARG A 161 -29.01 -14.12 -17.48
CA ARG A 161 -28.85 -13.28 -16.29
C ARG A 161 -30.13 -13.31 -15.44
N ALA A 162 -30.04 -13.77 -14.18
CA ALA A 162 -30.89 -13.32 -13.07
C ALA A 162 -30.18 -13.59 -11.73
N GLY A 163 -29.98 -12.53 -10.94
CA GLY A 163 -29.28 -12.60 -9.65
C GLY A 163 -29.95 -13.59 -8.70
N ASN A 164 -29.22 -14.65 -8.36
CA ASN A 164 -29.67 -15.66 -7.42
C ASN A 164 -29.61 -15.08 -6.01
N LYS A 165 -30.77 -14.76 -5.42
CA LYS A 165 -30.88 -14.59 -3.96
C LYS A 165 -30.43 -15.90 -3.33
N GLU A 166 -29.52 -15.86 -2.36
CA GLU A 166 -29.11 -17.05 -1.62
C GLU A 166 -30.32 -17.65 -0.89
N ILE A 167 -30.87 -18.72 -1.45
CA ILE A 167 -31.95 -19.49 -0.84
C ILE A 167 -31.29 -20.39 0.22
N ALA A 168 -31.50 -20.07 1.50
CA ALA A 168 -31.08 -20.95 2.58
C ALA A 168 -32.01 -22.18 2.63
N THR A 169 -31.50 -23.37 2.97
CA THR A 169 -32.32 -24.60 3.08
C THR A 169 -32.08 -25.34 4.39
N TYR A 170 -33.12 -25.98 4.94
CA TYR A 170 -33.05 -26.79 6.15
C TYR A 170 -33.75 -28.14 5.95
N THR A 171 -33.10 -29.23 6.37
CA THR A 171 -33.67 -30.58 6.35
C THR A 171 -34.38 -30.87 7.67
N VAL A 172 -35.68 -31.14 7.60
CA VAL A 172 -36.55 -31.43 8.76
C VAL A 172 -36.02 -32.65 9.51
N LYS A 173 -35.87 -32.54 10.83
CA LYS A 173 -35.53 -33.65 11.72
C LYS A 173 -36.76 -34.17 12.46
N LYS A 174 -36.68 -35.40 12.98
CA LYS A 174 -37.77 -36.00 13.76
C LYS A 174 -38.07 -35.14 14.99
N GLY A 175 -39.30 -34.65 15.09
CA GLY A 175 -39.76 -33.78 16.18
C GLY A 175 -39.78 -32.29 15.85
N ASP A 176 -39.29 -31.88 14.67
CA ASP A 176 -39.37 -30.49 14.24
C ASP A 176 -40.80 -30.12 13.79
N ASN A 177 -41.17 -28.85 13.99
CA ASN A 177 -42.35 -28.26 13.39
C ASN A 177 -41.96 -27.01 12.60
N LEU A 178 -42.78 -26.61 11.63
CA LEU A 178 -42.40 -25.53 10.69
C LEU A 178 -42.16 -24.20 11.43
N TRP A 179 -42.84 -23.97 12.55
CA TRP A 179 -42.67 -22.77 13.37
C TRP A 179 -41.31 -22.72 14.07
N THR A 180 -40.85 -23.82 14.70
CA THR A 180 -39.53 -23.88 15.34
C THR A 180 -38.40 -23.81 14.31
N ILE A 181 -38.60 -24.39 13.13
CA ILE A 181 -37.66 -24.26 12.01
C ILE A 181 -37.58 -22.80 11.56
N CYS A 182 -38.71 -22.10 11.37
CA CYS A 182 -38.69 -20.69 10.98
C CYS A 182 -38.06 -19.80 12.07
N LYS A 183 -38.31 -20.10 13.35
CA LYS A 183 -37.67 -19.38 14.45
C LYS A 183 -36.15 -19.56 14.47
N THR A 184 -35.66 -20.77 14.17
CA THR A 184 -34.21 -21.05 14.15
C THR A 184 -33.52 -20.51 12.89
N GLN A 185 -34.15 -20.61 11.72
CA GLN A 185 -33.54 -20.23 10.44
C GLN A 185 -33.73 -18.76 10.07
N LEU A 186 -34.85 -18.14 10.46
CA LEU A 186 -35.19 -16.75 10.13
C LEU A 186 -35.27 -15.84 11.37
N GLY A 187 -35.03 -16.37 12.57
CA GLY A 187 -35.20 -15.64 13.83
C GLY A 187 -36.67 -15.34 14.19
N ASN A 188 -37.63 -15.68 13.32
CA ASN A 188 -39.04 -15.34 13.47
C ASN A 188 -39.93 -16.54 13.10
N GLY A 189 -40.51 -17.18 14.11
CA GLY A 189 -41.40 -18.34 13.93
C GLY A 189 -42.69 -18.01 13.19
N SER A 190 -43.17 -16.76 13.25
CA SER A 190 -44.43 -16.32 12.62
C SER A 190 -44.38 -16.32 11.08
N LYS A 191 -43.19 -16.46 10.47
CA LYS A 191 -43.02 -16.56 9.01
C LYS A 191 -43.33 -17.94 8.42
N PHE A 192 -43.77 -18.91 9.23
CA PHE A 192 -44.07 -20.27 8.78
C PHE A 192 -45.09 -20.34 7.63
N GLY A 193 -46.06 -19.42 7.58
CA GLY A 193 -47.04 -19.36 6.50
C GLY A 193 -46.44 -18.94 5.15
N GLU A 194 -45.48 -18.02 5.15
CA GLU A 194 -44.76 -17.59 3.93
C GLU A 194 -43.82 -18.70 3.44
N VAL A 195 -43.13 -19.36 4.37
CA VAL A 195 -42.24 -20.50 4.07
C VAL A 195 -43.04 -21.69 3.56
N ALA A 196 -44.22 -21.97 4.11
CA ALA A 196 -45.11 -23.03 3.61
C ALA A 196 -45.53 -22.76 2.15
N LYS A 197 -45.92 -21.52 1.82
CA LYS A 197 -46.25 -21.12 0.46
C LYS A 197 -45.05 -21.24 -0.49
N LEU A 198 -43.87 -20.80 -0.05
CA LEU A 198 -42.63 -20.89 -0.83
C LEU A 198 -42.25 -22.33 -1.19
N ASN A 199 -42.59 -23.29 -0.31
CA ASN A 199 -42.27 -24.71 -0.49
C ASN A 199 -43.47 -25.56 -0.95
N GLY A 200 -44.60 -24.93 -1.32
CA GLY A 200 -45.80 -25.65 -1.78
C GLY A 200 -46.43 -26.56 -0.72
N ILE A 201 -46.25 -26.27 0.57
CA ILE A 201 -46.76 -27.08 1.67
C ILE A 201 -48.22 -26.71 1.92
N THR A 202 -49.15 -27.58 1.52
CA THR A 202 -50.60 -27.37 1.66
C THR A 202 -51.05 -27.34 3.11
N ASN A 203 -50.46 -28.17 3.97
CA ASN A 203 -50.74 -28.19 5.40
C ASN A 203 -49.46 -27.87 6.20
N PRO A 204 -49.30 -26.64 6.71
CA PRO A 204 -48.09 -26.22 7.46
C PRO A 204 -47.81 -27.02 8.74
N LYS A 205 -48.80 -27.77 9.25
CA LYS A 205 -48.64 -28.65 10.42
C LYS A 205 -48.12 -30.04 10.08
N LEU A 206 -48.04 -30.39 8.79
CA LEU A 206 -47.67 -31.72 8.31
C LEU A 206 -46.38 -31.64 7.50
N ILE A 207 -45.25 -31.79 8.17
CA ILE A 207 -43.92 -31.90 7.57
C ILE A 207 -43.26 -33.21 8.00
N TYR A 208 -42.48 -33.82 7.11
CA TYR A 208 -41.87 -35.12 7.36
C TYR A 208 -40.37 -35.01 7.57
N PRO A 209 -39.78 -35.80 8.48
CA PRO A 209 -38.32 -35.87 8.61
C PRO A 209 -37.66 -36.25 7.27
N GLY A 210 -36.60 -35.53 6.91
CA GLY A 210 -35.94 -35.65 5.61
C GLY A 210 -36.45 -34.68 4.53
N GLN A 211 -37.57 -33.99 4.76
CA GLN A 211 -38.06 -32.95 3.86
C GLN A 211 -37.12 -31.73 3.89
N VAL A 212 -36.79 -31.17 2.71
CA VAL A 212 -35.97 -29.97 2.59
C VAL A 212 -36.86 -28.75 2.46
N ILE A 213 -36.70 -27.80 3.38
CA ILE A 213 -37.44 -26.53 3.42
C ILE A 213 -36.53 -25.41 2.96
N LYS A 214 -36.97 -24.64 1.98
CA LYS A 214 -36.29 -23.46 1.43
C LYS A 214 -36.75 -22.20 2.14
N PHE A 215 -35.83 -21.27 2.37
CA PHE A 215 -36.08 -19.95 2.93
C PHE A 215 -35.54 -18.90 1.97
N ALA A 216 -36.35 -17.88 1.71
CA ALA A 216 -35.83 -16.64 1.12
C ALA A 216 -35.23 -15.81 2.26
N LYS A 217 -33.91 -15.59 2.22
CA LYS A 217 -33.27 -14.57 3.05
C LYS A 217 -33.44 -13.19 2.42
#